data_AF-A0A1X3DBP4-F1
#
_entry.id   AF-A0A1X3DBP4-F1
#
_cell.length_a   1.000
_cell.length_b   1.000
_cell.length_c   1.000
_cell.angle_alpha   90.00
_cell.angle_beta   90.00
_cell.angle_gamma   90.00
#
_symmetry.space_group_name_H-M   'P 1'
#
loop_
_entity.id
_entity.type
_entity.pdbx_description
1 polymer ?
#
loop_
_entity_poly.entity_id
_entity_poly.type
_entity_poly.pdbx_seq_one_letter_code
_entity_poly.pdbx_strand_id
1 'polypeptide(L)'
;MVKLTRRQIVRRAAAGLLFTLTPIGALAKAAAPQFVAVRIWPASAYTRITLESSQSLKYKHFALDNPARLVVDIEGATLNNVLQGMAAKVQRNDPYIRSIRVGQNTATTVRVVIDLKQPANPQVFTLAPVANFRHRLVMDLYPSAATALAAEADDPLMALLNDYSQGKIRSDGTGSTPPVRERQPVIIDDTPPPSTPS
;
A
#
# COMPACT_ATOMS: atom_id res chain seq x y z
N MET A 1 -54.96 40.43 -51.99
CA MET A 1 -54.02 41.17 -51.10
C MET A 1 -54.59 41.15 -49.68
N VAL A 2 -54.17 40.19 -48.84
CA VAL A 2 -54.76 39.97 -47.50
C VAL A 2 -54.03 40.83 -46.47
N LYS A 3 -54.74 41.74 -45.82
CA LYS A 3 -54.19 42.59 -44.75
C LYS A 3 -54.15 41.82 -43.44
N LEU A 4 -52.96 41.44 -42.98
CA LEU A 4 -52.75 40.86 -41.66
C LEU A 4 -52.79 41.96 -40.58
N THR A 5 -53.65 41.78 -39.58
CA THR A 5 -53.90 42.76 -38.51
C THR A 5 -52.87 42.61 -37.39
N ARG A 6 -52.38 43.71 -36.81
CA ARG A 6 -51.33 43.77 -35.76
C ARG A 6 -51.52 42.80 -34.57
N ARG A 7 -52.76 42.40 -34.27
CA ARG A 7 -53.09 41.44 -33.20
C ARG A 7 -52.74 39.98 -33.51
N GLN A 8 -52.54 39.60 -34.78
CA GLN A 8 -52.16 38.24 -35.16
C GLN A 8 -50.65 37.98 -35.08
N ILE A 9 -49.83 39.04 -35.05
CA ILE A 9 -48.37 38.93 -34.86
C ILE A 9 -48.05 38.55 -33.40
N VAL A 10 -48.82 39.07 -32.44
CA VAL A 10 -48.58 38.82 -31.00
C VAL A 10 -48.99 37.39 -30.59
N ARG A 11 -49.95 36.76 -31.28
CA ARG A 11 -50.36 35.36 -30.99
C ARG A 11 -49.42 34.30 -31.57
N ARG A 12 -48.50 34.64 -32.46
CA ARG A 12 -47.45 33.71 -32.94
C ARG A 12 -46.08 33.93 -32.29
N ALA A 13 -45.95 34.90 -31.39
CA ALA A 13 -44.73 35.13 -30.62
C ALA A 13 -44.64 34.32 -29.31
N ALA A 14 -45.66 33.53 -28.97
CA ALA A 14 -45.71 32.72 -27.75
C ALA A 14 -45.33 31.24 -27.95
N ALA A 15 -44.66 30.89 -29.07
CA ALA A 15 -44.29 29.52 -29.39
C ALA A 15 -42.82 29.35 -29.81
N GLY A 16 -41.93 30.29 -29.47
CA GLY A 16 -40.56 30.30 -29.98
C GLY A 16 -39.47 30.84 -29.08
N LEU A 17 -39.70 30.98 -27.76
CA LEU A 17 -38.67 31.48 -26.85
C LEU A 17 -38.73 30.82 -25.46
N LEU A 18 -38.60 29.50 -25.42
CA LEU A 18 -38.26 28.78 -24.20
C LEU A 18 -37.30 27.63 -24.50
N PHE A 19 -36.21 27.94 -25.22
CA PHE A 19 -35.16 26.98 -25.55
C PHE A 19 -33.77 27.62 -25.55
N THR A 20 -33.48 28.44 -24.53
CA THR A 20 -32.14 29.00 -24.34
C THR A 20 -31.80 28.94 -22.87
N LEU A 21 -30.70 28.26 -22.54
CA LEU A 21 -30.14 27.98 -21.21
C LEU A 21 -30.51 26.61 -20.59
N THR A 22 -30.43 25.54 -21.38
CA THR A 22 -29.82 24.32 -20.82
C THR A 22 -28.32 24.53 -20.89
N PRO A 23 -27.59 24.72 -19.77
CA PRO A 23 -26.15 24.62 -19.81
C PRO A 23 -25.84 23.18 -20.18
N ILE A 24 -25.49 22.93 -21.44
CA ILE A 24 -24.80 21.72 -21.88
C ILE A 24 -23.35 21.84 -21.39
N GLY A 25 -23.17 22.10 -20.09
CA GLY A 25 -21.93 21.87 -19.40
C GLY A 25 -21.84 20.37 -19.28
N ALA A 26 -21.21 19.73 -20.25
CA ALA A 26 -20.85 18.34 -20.17
C ALA A 26 -20.21 18.11 -18.80
N LEU A 27 -20.90 17.38 -17.93
CA LEU A 27 -20.29 16.77 -16.75
C LEU A 27 -19.30 15.75 -17.31
N ALA A 28 -18.13 16.21 -17.73
CA ALA A 28 -17.00 15.36 -18.01
C ALA A 28 -16.69 14.67 -16.69
N LYS A 29 -17.14 13.43 -16.54
CA LYS A 29 -16.72 12.58 -15.43
C LYS A 29 -15.20 12.56 -15.49
N ALA A 30 -14.57 13.12 -14.47
CA ALA A 30 -13.11 13.04 -14.31
C ALA A 30 -12.72 11.57 -14.47
N ALA A 31 -11.75 11.29 -15.33
CA ALA A 31 -11.29 9.93 -15.57
C ALA A 31 -10.82 9.31 -14.24
N ALA A 32 -11.09 8.02 -14.03
CA ALA A 32 -10.59 7.33 -12.84
C ALA A 32 -9.05 7.30 -12.83
N PRO A 33 -8.40 7.42 -11.64
CA PRO A 33 -6.96 7.27 -11.52
C PRO A 33 -6.53 5.90 -12.06
N GLN A 34 -5.47 5.90 -12.87
CA GLN A 34 -4.88 4.68 -13.42
C GLN A 34 -3.61 4.36 -12.65
N PHE A 35 -3.52 3.15 -12.07
CA PHE A 35 -2.30 2.69 -11.41
C PHE A 35 -1.26 2.31 -12.47
N VAL A 36 -0.08 2.92 -12.40
CA VAL A 36 1.00 2.72 -13.37
C VAL A 36 2.10 1.82 -12.85
N ALA A 37 2.33 1.81 -11.53
CA ALA A 37 3.36 0.96 -10.92
C ALA A 37 3.03 0.61 -9.47
N VAL A 38 3.55 -0.54 -9.03
CA VAL A 38 3.59 -0.97 -7.63
C VAL A 38 5.01 -1.36 -7.27
N ARG A 39 5.50 -0.85 -6.15
CA ARG A 39 6.81 -1.17 -5.59
C ARG A 39 6.65 -1.60 -4.13
N ILE A 40 7.41 -2.62 -3.73
CA ILE A 40 7.51 -3.09 -2.35
C ILE A 40 9.00 -3.13 -2.01
N TRP A 41 9.40 -2.40 -0.97
CA TRP A 41 10.75 -2.35 -0.45
C TRP A 41 10.76 -2.94 0.96
N PRO A 42 11.17 -4.21 1.11
CA PRO A 42 11.29 -4.84 2.42
C PRO A 42 12.60 -4.45 3.09
N ALA A 43 12.54 -4.04 4.35
CA ALA A 43 13.70 -3.87 5.21
C ALA A 43 13.35 -4.16 6.67
N SER A 44 14.38 -4.40 7.50
CA SER A 44 14.21 -4.63 8.94
C SER A 44 13.56 -3.44 9.64
N ALA A 45 13.98 -2.22 9.30
CA ALA A 45 13.47 -0.99 9.90
C ALA A 45 12.00 -0.70 9.55
N TYR A 46 11.59 -0.95 8.31
CA TYR A 46 10.21 -0.85 7.84
C TYR A 46 10.06 -1.49 6.46
N THR A 47 8.86 -1.95 6.13
CA THR A 47 8.50 -2.26 4.74
C THR A 47 7.73 -1.10 4.13
N ARG A 48 8.15 -0.62 2.95
CA ARG A 48 7.43 0.41 2.18
C ARG A 48 6.73 -0.18 0.97
N ILE A 49 5.45 0.14 0.84
CA ILE A 49 4.65 -0.15 -0.33
C ILE A 49 4.35 1.19 -1.01
N THR A 50 4.52 1.27 -2.32
CA THR A 50 4.22 2.47 -3.10
C THR A 50 3.36 2.12 -4.29
N LEU A 51 2.20 2.74 -4.38
CA LEU A 51 1.30 2.70 -5.54
C LEU A 51 1.44 4.00 -6.30
N GLU A 52 1.84 3.94 -7.56
CA GLU A 52 1.95 5.11 -8.41
C GLU A 52 0.74 5.21 -9.34
N SER A 53 0.19 6.40 -9.49
CA SER A 53 -1.06 6.65 -10.22
C SER A 53 -0.99 7.88 -11.13
N SER A 54 -1.84 7.89 -12.15
CA SER A 54 -1.95 9.02 -13.08
C SER A 54 -2.52 10.30 -12.45
N GLN A 55 -3.23 10.18 -11.33
CA GLN A 55 -3.91 11.27 -10.62
C GLN A 55 -3.77 11.06 -9.11
N SER A 56 -4.01 12.11 -8.32
CA SER A 56 -4.01 12.03 -6.85
C SER A 56 -5.04 11.00 -6.35
N LEU A 57 -4.68 10.25 -5.31
CA LEU A 57 -5.52 9.19 -4.75
C LEU A 57 -6.14 9.67 -3.44
N LYS A 58 -7.47 9.55 -3.35
CA LYS A 58 -8.19 9.66 -2.09
C LYS A 58 -8.24 8.28 -1.44
N TYR A 59 -7.96 8.20 -0.15
CA TYR A 59 -7.93 6.92 0.55
C TYR A 59 -8.42 7.02 1.98
N LYS A 60 -8.84 5.89 2.51
CA LYS A 60 -9.04 5.62 3.92
C LYS A 60 -8.22 4.41 4.30
N HIS A 61 -7.72 4.36 5.52
CA HIS A 61 -7.04 3.19 6.03
C HIS A 61 -7.42 2.92 7.47
N PHE A 62 -7.35 1.66 7.85
CA PHE A 62 -7.56 1.21 9.22
C PHE A 62 -6.80 -0.10 9.46
N ALA A 63 -6.43 -0.34 10.71
CA ALA A 63 -5.85 -1.60 11.13
C ALA A 63 -6.95 -2.54 11.66
N LEU A 64 -6.75 -3.84 11.48
CA LEU A 64 -7.54 -4.87 12.14
C LEU A 64 -6.60 -5.76 12.94
N ASP A 65 -7.07 -6.22 14.09
CA ASP A 65 -6.40 -7.24 14.90
C ASP A 65 -6.96 -8.63 14.61
N ASN A 66 -6.23 -9.66 15.02
CA ASN A 66 -6.66 -11.07 14.99
C ASN A 66 -7.19 -11.58 13.62
N PRO A 67 -6.32 -11.76 12.60
CA PRO A 67 -4.89 -11.45 12.56
C PRO A 67 -4.63 -9.96 12.24
N ALA A 68 -3.43 -9.49 12.59
CA ALA A 68 -2.95 -8.14 12.31
C ALA A 68 -2.97 -7.84 10.81
N ARG A 69 -3.71 -6.80 10.40
CA ARG A 69 -3.91 -6.41 9.00
C ARG A 69 -3.94 -4.90 8.85
N LEU A 70 -3.38 -4.40 7.76
CA LEU A 70 -3.65 -3.05 7.27
C LEU A 70 -4.63 -3.14 6.11
N VAL A 71 -5.74 -2.41 6.19
CA VAL A 71 -6.71 -2.26 5.10
C VAL A 71 -6.62 -0.84 4.58
N VAL A 72 -6.48 -0.69 3.26
CA VAL A 72 -6.46 0.59 2.57
C VAL A 72 -7.53 0.58 1.47
N ASP A 73 -8.51 1.46 1.61
CA ASP A 73 -9.55 1.72 0.62
C ASP A 73 -9.19 2.93 -0.21
N ILE A 74 -9.08 2.75 -1.53
CA ILE A 74 -8.74 3.78 -2.49
C ILE A 74 -10.00 4.17 -3.25
N GLU A 75 -10.46 5.41 -3.04
CA GLU A 75 -11.71 5.93 -3.56
C GLU A 75 -11.56 6.47 -4.99
N GLY A 76 -12.63 6.36 -5.77
CA GLY A 76 -12.67 6.77 -7.18
C GLY A 76 -11.88 5.87 -8.12
N ALA A 77 -11.33 4.74 -7.63
CA ALA A 77 -10.39 3.91 -8.36
C ALA A 77 -11.03 2.62 -8.91
N THR A 78 -10.45 2.12 -10.01
CA THR A 78 -10.82 0.83 -10.62
C THR A 78 -9.61 -0.08 -10.64
N LEU A 79 -9.84 -1.36 -10.32
CA LEU A 79 -8.82 -2.39 -10.32
C LEU A 79 -8.28 -2.60 -11.74
N ASN A 80 -6.95 -2.66 -11.87
CA ASN A 80 -6.27 -2.95 -13.14
C ASN A 80 -5.18 -4.02 -12.94
N ASN A 81 -4.56 -4.46 -14.04
CA ASN A 81 -3.54 -5.52 -14.03
C ASN A 81 -2.33 -5.18 -13.16
N VAL A 82 -1.97 -3.89 -13.06
CA VAL A 82 -0.87 -3.42 -12.21
C VAL A 82 -1.13 -3.74 -10.74
N LEU A 83 -2.35 -3.47 -10.26
CA LEU A 83 -2.75 -3.80 -8.89
C LEU A 83 -3.01 -5.29 -8.69
N GLN A 84 -3.57 -6.01 -9.66
CA GLN A 84 -3.76 -7.46 -9.57
C GLN A 84 -2.42 -8.20 -9.40
N GLY A 85 -1.35 -7.71 -10.05
CA GLY A 85 -0.01 -8.26 -9.91
C GLY A 85 0.71 -7.90 -8.60
N MET A 86 0.11 -7.09 -7.71
CA MET A 86 0.74 -6.64 -6.46
C MET A 86 1.10 -7.79 -5.52
N ALA A 87 0.23 -8.80 -5.40
CA ALA A 87 0.44 -9.93 -4.51
C ALA A 87 1.72 -10.71 -4.85
N ALA A 88 2.05 -10.83 -6.14
CA ALA A 88 3.24 -11.52 -6.63
C ALA A 88 4.56 -10.77 -6.34
N LYS A 89 4.50 -9.50 -5.93
CA LYS A 89 5.68 -8.69 -5.59
C LYS A 89 6.12 -8.85 -4.13
N VAL A 90 5.33 -9.54 -3.31
CA VAL A 90 5.66 -9.78 -1.90
C VAL A 90 6.80 -10.79 -1.81
N GLN A 91 7.92 -10.37 -1.22
CA GLN A 91 9.06 -11.25 -1.03
C GLN A 91 8.85 -12.17 0.18
N ARG A 92 9.26 -13.43 0.09
CA ARG A 92 9.07 -14.41 1.18
C ARG A 92 9.74 -13.95 2.49
N ASN A 93 10.89 -13.28 2.38
CA ASN A 93 11.71 -12.75 3.47
C ASN A 93 11.30 -11.34 3.95
N ASP A 94 10.19 -10.77 3.45
CA ASP A 94 9.66 -9.50 3.97
C ASP A 94 9.35 -9.63 5.47
N PRO A 95 9.89 -8.77 6.36
CA PRO A 95 9.69 -8.93 7.80
C PRO A 95 8.29 -8.54 8.27
N TYR A 96 7.54 -7.74 7.49
CA TYR A 96 6.23 -7.21 7.90
C TYR A 96 5.07 -7.84 7.14
N ILE A 97 5.23 -8.11 5.85
CA ILE A 97 4.13 -8.55 4.99
C ILE A 97 4.10 -10.08 4.89
N ARG A 98 2.97 -10.68 5.24
CA ARG A 98 2.67 -12.10 5.02
C ARG A 98 2.10 -12.33 3.63
N SER A 99 1.07 -11.57 3.29
CA SER A 99 0.42 -11.63 1.98
C SER A 99 -0.29 -10.31 1.68
N ILE A 100 -0.62 -10.08 0.41
CA ILE A 100 -1.44 -8.95 -0.01
C ILE A 100 -2.61 -9.48 -0.83
N ARG A 101 -3.81 -8.99 -0.53
CA ARG A 101 -5.00 -9.18 -1.35
C ARG A 101 -5.44 -7.83 -1.89
N VAL A 102 -5.82 -7.80 -3.16
CA VAL A 102 -6.37 -6.60 -3.80
C VAL A 102 -7.66 -6.97 -4.51
N GLY A 103 -8.70 -6.15 -4.33
CA GLY A 103 -9.99 -6.40 -4.94
C GLY A 103 -10.80 -5.12 -5.15
N GLN A 104 -11.75 -5.18 -6.08
CA GLN A 104 -12.75 -4.14 -6.25
C GLN A 104 -13.80 -4.30 -5.13
N ASN A 105 -13.76 -3.43 -4.12
CA ASN A 105 -14.63 -3.51 -2.94
C ASN A 105 -16.01 -2.89 -3.18
N THR A 106 -16.07 -1.83 -3.99
CA THR A 106 -17.31 -1.24 -4.52
C THR A 106 -17.09 -0.86 -5.98
N ALA A 107 -18.12 -0.42 -6.71
CA ALA A 107 -17.96 0.03 -8.10
C ALA A 107 -16.89 1.13 -8.29
N THR A 108 -16.55 1.89 -7.24
CA THR A 108 -15.60 3.01 -7.30
C THR A 108 -14.51 2.93 -6.23
N THR A 109 -14.37 1.81 -5.52
CA THR A 109 -13.38 1.64 -4.46
C THR A 109 -12.58 0.37 -4.66
N VAL A 110 -11.26 0.50 -4.75
CA VAL A 110 -10.33 -0.62 -4.67
C VAL A 110 -9.88 -0.78 -3.22
N ARG A 111 -9.94 -2.00 -2.71
CA ARG A 111 -9.44 -2.34 -1.37
C ARG A 111 -8.16 -3.15 -1.49
N VAL A 112 -7.13 -2.68 -0.81
CA VAL A 112 -5.87 -3.38 -0.58
C VAL A 112 -5.86 -3.86 0.86
N VAL A 113 -5.69 -5.17 1.06
CA VAL A 113 -5.56 -5.78 2.38
C VAL A 113 -4.18 -6.40 2.49
N ILE A 114 -3.41 -5.93 3.47
CA ILE A 114 -2.05 -6.42 3.75
C ILE A 114 -2.14 -7.23 5.04
N ASP A 115 -1.94 -8.55 4.92
CA ASP A 115 -1.82 -9.41 6.10
C ASP A 115 -0.41 -9.27 6.66
N LEU A 116 -0.32 -9.02 7.96
CA LEU A 116 0.95 -8.75 8.63
C LEU A 116 1.52 -10.01 9.28
N LYS A 117 2.85 -10.08 9.35
CA LYS A 117 3.59 -11.12 10.10
C LYS A 117 3.70 -10.77 11.58
N GLN A 118 3.73 -9.49 11.90
CA GLN A 118 3.87 -8.93 13.23
C GLN A 118 3.08 -7.62 13.34
N PRO A 119 2.72 -7.18 14.56
CA PRO A 119 2.09 -5.88 14.77
C PRO A 119 2.97 -4.75 14.21
N ALA A 120 2.36 -3.83 13.48
CA ALA A 120 3.04 -2.69 12.86
C ALA A 120 2.30 -1.40 13.21
N ASN A 121 2.99 -0.26 13.08
CA ASN A 121 2.42 1.07 13.11
C ASN A 121 2.41 1.65 11.68
N PRO A 122 1.27 1.55 10.95
CA PRO A 122 1.20 1.98 9.57
C PRO A 122 1.23 3.49 9.42
N GLN A 123 2.03 4.00 8.49
CA GLN A 123 1.94 5.37 8.02
C GLN A 123 1.50 5.38 6.56
N VAL A 124 0.34 5.96 6.28
CA VAL A 124 -0.22 6.02 4.93
C VAL A 124 -0.38 7.48 4.52
N PHE A 125 0.29 7.88 3.44
CA PHE A 125 0.34 9.26 2.95
C PHE A 125 0.48 9.34 1.43
N THR A 126 0.19 10.50 0.85
CA THR A 126 0.36 10.73 -0.59
C THR A 126 1.52 11.66 -0.88
N LEU A 127 2.14 11.49 -2.05
CA LEU A 127 3.16 12.37 -2.58
C LEU A 127 2.70 12.94 -3.92
N ALA A 128 2.91 14.24 -4.10
CA ALA A 128 2.76 14.90 -5.38
C ALA A 128 3.79 14.37 -6.41
N PRO A 129 3.54 14.55 -7.72
CA PRO A 129 4.49 14.22 -8.76
C PRO A 129 5.80 14.98 -8.58
N VAL A 130 6.92 14.30 -8.81
CA VAL A 130 8.26 14.90 -8.77
C VAL A 130 9.18 14.16 -9.73
N ALA A 131 9.93 14.91 -10.54
CA ALA A 131 10.77 14.37 -11.61
C ALA A 131 9.98 13.37 -12.47
N ASN A 132 10.45 12.12 -12.56
CA ASN A 132 9.85 11.07 -13.38
C ASN A 132 8.76 10.26 -12.66
N PHE A 133 8.42 10.60 -11.41
CA PHE A 133 7.39 9.92 -10.63
C PHE A 133 6.08 10.69 -10.66
N ARG A 134 4.98 9.99 -10.90
CA ARG A 134 3.61 10.54 -10.86
C ARG A 134 3.11 10.66 -9.41
N HIS A 135 1.80 10.76 -9.24
CA HIS A 135 1.19 10.75 -7.91
C HIS A 135 1.46 9.40 -7.24
N ARG A 136 1.72 9.42 -5.92
CA ARG A 136 2.01 8.20 -5.18
C ARG A 136 1.17 8.11 -3.91
N LEU A 137 0.65 6.93 -3.63
CA LEU A 137 0.17 6.53 -2.31
C LEU A 137 1.23 5.62 -1.69
N VAL A 138 1.78 6.05 -0.56
CA VAL A 138 2.83 5.35 0.18
C VAL A 138 2.24 4.78 1.45
N MET A 139 2.59 3.53 1.75
CA MET A 139 2.25 2.83 2.99
C MET A 139 3.54 2.29 3.60
N ASP A 140 3.95 2.86 4.72
CA ASP A 140 5.10 2.39 5.49
C ASP A 140 4.63 1.57 6.69
N LEU A 141 5.22 0.40 6.86
CA LEU A 141 4.96 -0.52 7.96
C LEU A 141 6.14 -0.49 8.91
N TYR A 142 6.08 0.40 9.90
CA TYR A 142 7.06 0.44 11.00
C TYR A 142 6.73 -0.61 12.06
N PRO A 143 7.70 -1.09 12.85
CA PRO A 143 7.41 -1.94 13.98
C PRO A 143 6.50 -1.21 14.97
N SER A 144 5.56 -1.94 15.58
CA SER A 144 4.83 -1.39 16.73
C SER A 144 5.80 -1.12 17.89
N ALA A 145 5.43 -0.27 18.84
CA ALA A 145 6.27 0.00 20.01
C ALA A 145 6.63 -1.30 20.77
N ALA A 146 5.66 -2.20 20.96
CA ALA A 146 5.90 -3.49 21.60
C ALA A 146 6.86 -4.38 20.78
N THR A 147 6.73 -4.37 19.45
CA THR A 147 7.62 -5.10 18.55
C THR A 147 9.04 -4.53 18.55
N ALA A 148 9.18 -3.20 18.56
CA ALA A 148 10.48 -2.53 18.63
C ALA A 148 11.21 -2.87 19.94
N LEU A 149 10.51 -2.77 21.08
CA LEU A 149 11.08 -3.13 22.38
C LEU A 149 11.48 -4.61 22.46
N ALA A 150 10.68 -5.51 21.90
CA ALA A 150 11.04 -6.94 21.84
C ALA A 150 12.29 -7.16 20.96
N ALA A 151 12.40 -6.46 19.83
CA ALA A 151 13.56 -6.55 18.95
C ALA A 151 14.84 -5.99 19.60
N GLU A 152 14.73 -4.92 20.39
CA GLU A 152 15.86 -4.36 21.15
C GLU A 152 16.32 -5.29 22.27
N ALA A 153 15.39 -5.96 22.97
CA ALA A 153 15.72 -6.94 24.00
C ALA A 153 16.50 -8.15 23.45
N ASP A 154 16.22 -8.51 22.20
CA ASP A 154 16.89 -9.60 21.48
C ASP A 154 18.17 -9.16 20.74
N ASP A 155 18.59 -7.89 20.86
CA ASP A 155 19.80 -7.37 20.20
C ASP A 155 21.08 -7.94 20.86
N PRO A 156 21.94 -8.67 20.11
CA PRO A 156 23.19 -9.21 20.63
C PRO A 156 24.12 -8.14 21.21
N LEU A 157 24.10 -6.91 20.68
CA LEU A 157 24.91 -5.82 21.20
C LEU A 157 24.39 -5.36 22.56
N MET A 158 23.07 -5.27 22.73
CA MET A 158 22.46 -4.96 24.04
C MET A 158 22.75 -6.04 25.08
N ALA A 159 22.75 -7.31 24.66
CA ALA A 159 23.16 -8.42 25.53
C ALA A 159 24.63 -8.27 25.99
N LEU A 160 25.53 -7.93 25.06
CA LEU A 160 26.95 -7.68 25.37
C LEU A 160 27.13 -6.47 26.30
N LEU A 161 26.41 -5.37 26.07
CA LEU A 161 26.45 -4.19 26.94
C LEU A 161 25.96 -4.52 28.35
N ASN A 162 24.89 -5.30 28.48
CA ASN A 162 24.39 -5.75 29.77
C ASN A 162 25.44 -6.61 30.49
N ASP A 163 26.02 -7.59 29.82
CA ASP A 163 27.06 -8.44 30.43
C ASP A 163 28.32 -7.65 30.82
N TYR A 164 28.71 -6.63 30.05
CA TYR A 164 29.78 -5.70 30.42
C TYR A 164 29.40 -4.87 31.66
N SER A 165 28.20 -4.28 31.69
CA SER A 165 27.72 -3.47 32.82
C SER A 165 27.60 -4.28 34.12
N GLN A 166 27.30 -5.57 34.00
CA GLN A 166 27.22 -6.52 35.10
C GLN A 166 28.59 -7.13 35.48
N GLY A 167 29.68 -6.68 34.85
CA GLY A 167 31.04 -7.12 35.14
C GLY A 167 31.37 -8.56 34.71
N LYS A 168 30.54 -9.18 33.86
CA LYS A 168 30.78 -10.53 33.33
C LYS A 168 31.80 -10.56 32.19
N ILE A 169 31.95 -9.43 31.48
CA ILE A 169 32.92 -9.25 30.40
C ILE A 169 33.85 -8.10 30.77
N ARG A 170 35.16 -8.34 30.73
CA ARG A 170 36.18 -7.30 30.95
C ARG A 170 36.43 -6.50 29.68
N SER A 171 36.94 -5.27 29.82
CA SER A 171 37.26 -4.37 28.69
C SER A 171 38.37 -4.89 27.77
N ASP A 172 39.11 -5.93 28.17
CA ASP A 172 40.14 -6.61 27.38
C ASP A 172 39.59 -7.76 26.53
N GLY A 173 38.27 -8.00 26.54
CA GLY A 173 37.61 -9.07 25.80
C GLY A 173 37.67 -10.45 26.47
N THR A 174 38.27 -10.57 27.66
CA THR A 174 38.31 -11.84 28.42
C THR A 174 37.22 -11.89 29.49
N GLY A 175 36.24 -12.77 29.29
CA GLY A 175 35.13 -13.01 30.21
C GLY A 175 34.54 -14.41 29.97
N SER A 176 33.82 -14.95 30.95
CA SER A 176 33.15 -16.26 30.82
C SER A 176 31.96 -16.13 29.86
N THR A 177 32.16 -16.47 28.60
CA THR A 177 31.15 -16.45 27.55
C THR A 177 30.07 -17.51 27.80
N PRO A 178 28.77 -17.15 27.85
CA PRO A 178 27.72 -18.11 27.53
C PRO A 178 27.83 -18.49 26.05
N PRO A 179 27.42 -19.69 25.63
CA PRO A 179 27.54 -20.09 24.23
C PRO A 179 26.68 -19.15 23.38
N VAL A 180 27.31 -18.50 22.39
CA VAL A 180 26.61 -17.93 21.24
C VAL A 180 25.80 -19.08 20.66
N ARG A 181 24.47 -18.98 20.68
CA ARG A 181 23.62 -19.97 20.00
C ARG A 181 23.87 -19.81 18.51
N GLU A 182 24.80 -20.58 17.99
CA GLU A 182 25.07 -20.71 16.57
C GLU A 182 23.74 -21.01 15.88
N ARG A 183 23.24 -20.05 15.09
CA ARG A 183 22.16 -20.36 14.15
C ARG A 183 22.76 -21.30 13.13
N GLN A 184 22.50 -22.58 13.32
CA GLN A 184 22.96 -23.63 12.42
C GLN A 184 22.52 -23.25 11.00
N PRO A 185 23.45 -23.12 10.04
CA PRO A 185 23.08 -22.85 8.66
C PRO A 185 22.17 -23.99 8.21
N VAL A 186 21.02 -23.64 7.64
CA VAL A 186 20.18 -24.61 6.93
C VAL A 186 21.02 -25.09 5.75
N ILE A 187 21.59 -26.28 5.88
CA ILE A 187 22.21 -26.99 4.76
C ILE A 187 21.04 -27.34 3.83
N ILE A 188 20.97 -26.64 2.69
CA ILE A 188 20.13 -27.07 1.58
C ILE A 188 20.82 -28.34 1.06
N ASP A 189 20.19 -29.47 1.31
CA ASP A 189 20.63 -30.75 0.78
C ASP A 189 20.40 -30.74 -0.74
N ASP A 190 21.48 -30.50 -1.51
CA ASP A 190 21.50 -30.55 -2.97
C ASP A 190 21.57 -32.00 -3.51
N THR A 191 21.14 -33.00 -2.73
CA THR A 191 21.08 -34.38 -3.22
C THR A 191 19.99 -34.50 -4.29
N PRO A 192 20.34 -34.84 -5.56
CA PRO A 192 19.34 -35.06 -6.60
C PRO A 192 18.53 -36.32 -6.26
N PRO A 193 17.23 -36.36 -6.58
CA PRO A 193 16.41 -37.55 -6.36
C PRO A 193 16.95 -38.74 -7.18
N PRO A 194 16.92 -39.97 -6.64
CA PRO A 194 17.43 -41.14 -7.34
C PRO A 194 16.64 -41.41 -8.61
N SER A 195 17.35 -41.70 -9.70
CA SER A 195 16.78 -42.11 -10.98
C SER A 195 16.11 -43.48 -10.86
N THR A 196 14.82 -43.54 -11.21
CA THR A 196 14.05 -44.78 -11.33
C THR A 196 14.59 -45.64 -12.46
N PRO A 197 14.88 -46.94 -12.26
CA PRO A 197 15.18 -47.85 -13.36
C PRO A 197 13.89 -48.27 -14.09
N SER A 198 14.06 -48.58 -15.37
CA SER A 198 13.05 -48.89 -16.39
C SER A 198 12.12 -50.06 -16.08
#